data_AF-A0A6G0UIA8-F1
#
_entry.id   AF-A0A6G0UIA8-F1
#
_cell.length_a   1.000
_cell.length_b   1.000
_cell.length_c   1.000
_cell.angle_alpha   90.00
_cell.angle_beta   90.00
_cell.angle_gamma   90.00
#
_symmetry.space_group_name_H-M   'P 1'
#
loop_
_entity.id
_entity.type
_entity.pdbx_description
1 polymer ?
#
loop_
_entity_poly.entity_id
_entity_poly.type
_entity_poly.pdbx_seq_one_letter_code
_entity_poly.pdbx_strand_id
1 'polypeptide(L)'
;MWSLANEPDTFRKESRKYFKTLVDVMKNLDKSRPVTIVLNAASSQDVAGDLIDVICVNRYYGWYSDHGHVESINGSLTNDIVSWRQKYKKPVILSEYGADTIEGMSTEPSMTFSVQYQVELLYKTHESIDFLKKRKDLAGEMVWNFADFMTAQSLTRVIGNHKGVLTRNRQPKMAAYLLKERYARIVGESKRIL
;
A
#
# COMPACT_ATOMS: atom_id res chain seq x y z
N MET A 1 1.25 -17.22 -0.93
CA MET A 1 0.19 -16.54 -1.68
C MET A 1 0.75 -16.19 -3.05
N TRP A 2 -0.03 -16.33 -4.11
CA TRP A 2 0.35 -15.96 -5.48
C TRP A 2 -0.30 -14.64 -5.87
N SER A 3 0.47 -13.66 -6.35
CA SER A 3 -0.06 -12.43 -6.95
C SER A 3 -0.02 -12.54 -8.46
N LEU A 4 -1.18 -12.55 -9.11
CA LEU A 4 -1.29 -12.80 -10.56
C LEU A 4 -1.08 -11.55 -11.42
N ALA A 5 -1.33 -10.36 -10.86
CA ALA A 5 -1.17 -9.09 -11.54
C ALA A 5 -1.05 -7.94 -10.52
N ASN A 6 -0.52 -6.81 -10.97
CA ASN A 6 -0.40 -5.59 -10.19
C ASN A 6 -1.10 -4.42 -10.88
N GLU A 7 -2.05 -3.81 -10.18
CA GLU A 7 -2.83 -2.63 -10.62
C GLU A 7 -3.51 -2.74 -12.01
N PRO A 8 -4.17 -3.86 -12.37
CA PRO A 8 -4.93 -3.89 -13.61
C PRO A 8 -6.21 -3.04 -13.53
N ASP A 9 -6.74 -2.62 -14.68
CA ASP A 9 -8.01 -1.90 -14.81
C ASP A 9 -9.22 -2.81 -14.49
N THR A 10 -9.44 -3.15 -13.21
CA THR A 10 -10.54 -4.03 -12.78
C THR A 10 -11.90 -3.33 -12.68
N PHE A 11 -11.99 -2.06 -13.07
CA PHE A 11 -13.27 -1.36 -13.24
C PHE A 11 -13.94 -1.66 -14.60
N ARG A 12 -13.19 -2.23 -15.57
CA ARG A 12 -13.74 -2.64 -16.87
C ARG A 12 -14.47 -3.98 -16.74
N LYS A 13 -15.65 -4.11 -17.35
CA LYS A 13 -16.48 -5.34 -17.24
C LYS A 13 -15.78 -6.55 -17.86
N GLU A 14 -15.02 -6.32 -18.93
CA GLU A 14 -14.25 -7.31 -19.68
C GLU A 14 -13.17 -7.97 -18.83
N SER A 15 -12.61 -7.22 -17.87
CA SER A 15 -11.58 -7.70 -16.94
C SER A 15 -12.05 -8.91 -16.13
N ARG A 16 -13.36 -9.02 -15.86
CA ARG A 16 -13.91 -10.14 -15.08
C ARG A 16 -13.63 -11.49 -15.75
N LYS A 17 -13.93 -11.63 -17.04
CA LYS A 17 -13.73 -12.89 -17.78
C LYS A 17 -12.25 -13.25 -17.81
N TYR A 18 -11.40 -12.26 -18.10
CA TYR A 18 -9.96 -12.43 -18.16
C TYR A 18 -9.38 -12.93 -16.83
N PHE A 19 -9.68 -12.26 -15.72
CA PHE A 19 -9.15 -12.64 -14.41
C PHE A 19 -9.76 -13.91 -13.85
N LYS A 20 -11.02 -14.24 -14.17
CA LYS A 20 -11.60 -15.53 -13.83
C LYS A 20 -10.79 -16.68 -14.41
N THR A 21 -10.44 -16.60 -15.70
CA THR A 21 -9.62 -17.62 -16.36
C THR A 21 -8.25 -17.77 -15.69
N LEU A 22 -7.56 -16.67 -15.38
CA LEU A 22 -6.25 -16.73 -14.72
C LEU A 22 -6.31 -17.32 -13.31
N VAL A 23 -7.31 -16.92 -12.51
CA VAL A 23 -7.49 -17.43 -11.15
C VAL A 23 -7.81 -18.93 -11.18
N ASP A 24 -8.65 -19.40 -12.10
CA ASP A 24 -8.98 -20.81 -12.24
C ASP A 24 -7.75 -21.66 -12.59
N VAL A 25 -6.95 -21.19 -13.55
CA VAL A 25 -5.69 -21.85 -13.92
C VAL A 25 -4.75 -21.93 -12.72
N MET A 26 -4.55 -20.82 -12.00
CA MET A 26 -3.67 -20.81 -10.83
C MET A 26 -4.15 -21.75 -9.73
N LYS A 27 -5.46 -21.76 -9.43
CA LYS A 27 -6.04 -22.65 -8.41
C LYS A 27 -6.00 -24.13 -8.82
N ASN A 28 -5.95 -24.44 -10.10
CA ASN A 28 -5.71 -25.80 -10.58
C ASN A 28 -4.24 -26.23 -10.44
N LEU A 29 -3.30 -25.30 -10.63
CA LEU A 29 -1.86 -25.55 -10.49
C LEU A 29 -1.42 -25.67 -9.03
N ASP A 30 -1.94 -24.82 -8.14
CA ASP A 30 -1.62 -24.84 -6.72
C ASP A 30 -2.86 -24.55 -5.86
N LYS A 31 -3.35 -25.58 -5.17
CA LYS A 31 -4.48 -25.49 -4.24
C LYS A 31 -4.06 -25.15 -2.81
N SER A 32 -2.75 -25.15 -2.51
CA SER A 32 -2.22 -25.01 -1.14
C SER A 32 -2.04 -23.56 -0.69
N ARG A 33 -2.07 -22.59 -1.61
CA ARG A 33 -1.76 -21.19 -1.33
C ARG A 33 -2.89 -20.26 -1.80
N PRO A 34 -3.19 -19.18 -1.05
CA PRO A 34 -4.12 -18.15 -1.51
C PRO A 34 -3.65 -17.46 -2.79
N VAL A 35 -4.60 -16.99 -3.60
CA VAL A 35 -4.38 -16.21 -4.82
C VAL A 35 -4.86 -14.77 -4.61
N THR A 36 -4.12 -13.80 -5.13
CA THR A 36 -4.49 -12.38 -5.14
C THR A 36 -4.21 -11.74 -6.50
N ILE A 37 -4.83 -10.59 -6.72
CA ILE A 37 -4.52 -9.60 -7.74
C ILE A 37 -4.48 -8.29 -6.97
N VAL A 38 -3.42 -7.49 -7.14
CA VAL A 38 -3.30 -6.21 -6.43
C VAL A 38 -4.17 -5.16 -7.12
N LEU A 39 -5.12 -4.57 -6.39
CA LEU A 39 -6.20 -3.74 -6.93
C LEU A 39 -5.97 -2.25 -6.66
N ASN A 40 -6.12 -1.43 -7.69
CA ASN A 40 -6.09 0.03 -7.57
C ASN A 40 -7.47 0.69 -7.76
N ALA A 41 -8.44 0.00 -8.37
CA ALA A 41 -9.79 0.52 -8.54
C ALA A 41 -10.47 0.81 -7.18
N ALA A 42 -11.53 1.62 -7.21
CA ALA A 42 -12.44 1.75 -6.06
C ALA A 42 -13.23 0.45 -5.89
N SER A 43 -13.48 0.05 -4.63
CA SER A 43 -14.22 -1.18 -4.33
C SER A 43 -15.62 -1.21 -4.99
N SER A 44 -16.27 -0.06 -5.17
CA SER A 44 -17.58 0.06 -5.82
C SER A 44 -17.57 -0.29 -7.31
N GLN A 45 -16.44 -0.11 -8.00
CA GLN A 45 -16.29 -0.33 -9.44
C GLN A 45 -15.62 -1.67 -9.78
N ASP A 46 -14.89 -2.24 -8.84
CA ASP A 46 -14.12 -3.47 -9.04
C ASP A 46 -15.00 -4.69 -9.37
N VAL A 47 -14.56 -5.48 -10.37
CA VAL A 47 -15.24 -6.71 -10.83
C VAL A 47 -14.44 -8.00 -10.61
N ALA A 48 -13.31 -7.95 -9.89
CA ALA A 48 -12.38 -9.07 -9.73
C ALA A 48 -12.15 -9.51 -8.27
N GLY A 49 -12.46 -8.67 -7.28
CA GLY A 49 -12.22 -8.95 -5.87
C GLY A 49 -12.97 -10.16 -5.31
N ASP A 50 -14.09 -10.57 -5.93
CA ASP A 50 -14.82 -11.78 -5.57
C ASP A 50 -14.10 -13.06 -6.03
N LEU A 51 -13.20 -12.99 -7.01
CA LEU A 51 -12.52 -14.14 -7.59
C LEU A 51 -11.30 -14.60 -6.76
N ILE A 52 -10.63 -13.66 -6.10
CA ILE A 52 -9.37 -13.86 -5.38
C ILE A 52 -9.57 -14.19 -3.89
N ASP A 53 -8.57 -14.69 -3.18
CA ASP A 53 -8.71 -15.15 -1.79
C ASP A 53 -8.39 -14.04 -0.76
N VAL A 54 -7.45 -13.16 -1.11
CA VAL A 54 -7.02 -12.01 -0.29
C VAL A 54 -7.07 -10.75 -1.14
N ILE A 55 -7.66 -9.68 -0.61
CA ILE A 55 -7.68 -8.37 -1.26
C ILE A 55 -6.36 -7.67 -0.95
N CYS A 56 -5.57 -7.36 -1.96
CA CYS A 56 -4.42 -6.47 -1.84
C CYS A 56 -4.73 -5.15 -2.54
N VAL A 57 -4.48 -4.02 -1.88
CA VAL A 57 -4.72 -2.69 -2.44
C VAL A 57 -3.49 -1.80 -2.32
N ASN A 58 -3.24 -1.02 -3.36
CA ASN A 58 -2.21 0.02 -3.36
C ASN A 58 -2.88 1.37 -3.15
N ARG A 59 -2.47 2.15 -2.15
CA ARG A 59 -3.09 3.45 -1.84
C ARG A 59 -2.05 4.53 -1.52
N TYR A 60 -2.33 5.71 -2.06
CA TYR A 60 -1.42 6.86 -2.04
C TYR A 60 -2.17 8.14 -1.63
N TYR A 61 -2.99 8.06 -0.57
CA TYR A 61 -3.63 9.24 0.05
C TYR A 61 -2.57 10.17 0.65
N GLY A 62 -2.76 11.48 0.50
CA GLY A 62 -1.72 12.49 0.77
C GLY A 62 -0.71 12.65 -0.38
N TRP A 63 -0.58 11.66 -1.28
CA TRP A 63 0.40 11.70 -2.37
C TRP A 63 -0.23 11.89 -3.74
N TYR A 64 -0.88 10.87 -4.31
CA TYR A 64 -1.57 11.02 -5.60
C TYR A 64 -3.00 11.51 -5.44
N SER A 65 -3.67 11.07 -4.37
CA SER A 65 -4.95 11.63 -3.92
C SER A 65 -4.68 12.61 -2.79
N ASP A 66 -5.39 13.74 -2.77
CA ASP A 66 -5.26 14.75 -1.71
C ASP A 66 -3.79 15.20 -1.51
N HIS A 67 -3.10 15.52 -2.61
CA HIS A 67 -1.66 15.80 -2.62
C HIS A 67 -1.28 16.90 -1.62
N GLY A 68 -0.37 16.60 -0.70
CA GLY A 68 0.07 17.56 0.33
C GLY A 68 -0.82 17.59 1.58
N HIS A 69 -2.00 16.94 1.55
CA HIS A 69 -3.00 17.00 2.63
C HIS A 69 -2.99 15.73 3.48
N VAL A 70 -2.00 15.60 4.36
CA VAL A 70 -1.84 14.43 5.24
C VAL A 70 -2.98 14.26 6.25
N GLU A 71 -3.69 15.33 6.58
CA GLU A 71 -4.87 15.36 7.44
C GLU A 71 -6.04 14.55 6.86
N SER A 72 -6.11 14.40 5.53
CA SER A 72 -7.15 13.64 4.85
C SER A 72 -6.97 12.12 4.97
N ILE A 73 -5.72 11.66 5.20
CA ILE A 73 -5.32 10.25 5.08
C ILE A 73 -6.18 9.35 5.97
N ASN A 74 -6.45 9.79 7.20
CA ASN A 74 -7.15 8.96 8.17
C ASN A 74 -8.58 8.63 7.72
N GLY A 75 -9.34 9.64 7.29
CA GLY A 75 -10.69 9.44 6.77
C GLY A 75 -10.67 8.60 5.49
N SER A 76 -9.83 9.00 4.52
CA SER A 76 -9.80 8.38 3.19
C SER A 76 -9.39 6.91 3.24
N LEU A 77 -8.28 6.59 3.92
CA LEU A 77 -7.80 5.21 4.02
C LEU A 77 -8.74 4.32 4.84
N THR A 78 -9.27 4.83 5.95
CA THR A 78 -10.18 4.06 6.80
C THR A 78 -11.45 3.67 6.05
N ASN A 79 -12.10 4.64 5.40
CA ASN A 79 -13.35 4.40 4.67
C ASN A 79 -13.15 3.42 3.51
N ASP A 80 -12.04 3.53 2.79
CA ASP A 80 -11.73 2.68 1.66
C ASP A 80 -11.48 1.22 2.08
N ILE A 81 -10.64 0.98 3.10
CA ILE A 81 -10.37 -0.38 3.59
C ILE A 81 -11.65 -1.01 4.18
N VAL A 82 -12.45 -0.25 4.93
CA VAL A 82 -13.74 -0.72 5.44
C VAL A 82 -14.67 -1.09 4.28
N SER A 83 -14.71 -0.31 3.21
CA SER A 83 -15.55 -0.60 2.04
C SER A 83 -15.14 -1.90 1.34
N TRP A 84 -13.83 -2.12 1.16
CA TRP A 84 -13.31 -3.40 0.63
C TRP A 84 -13.68 -4.59 1.52
N ARG A 85 -13.45 -4.46 2.83
CA ARG A 85 -13.79 -5.48 3.81
C ARG A 85 -15.28 -5.78 3.82
N GLN A 86 -16.13 -4.76 3.73
CA GLN A 86 -17.57 -4.90 3.72
C GLN A 86 -18.10 -5.54 2.44
N LYS A 87 -17.59 -5.17 1.27
CA LYS A 87 -18.04 -5.70 -0.03
C LYS A 87 -17.73 -7.19 -0.19
N TYR A 88 -16.50 -7.60 0.09
CA TYR A 88 -16.04 -8.96 -0.22
C TYR A 88 -15.90 -9.88 0.97
N LYS A 89 -15.93 -9.36 2.21
CA LYS A 89 -15.74 -10.14 3.45
C LYS A 89 -14.44 -10.95 3.49
N LYS A 90 -13.41 -10.52 2.76
CA LYS A 90 -12.07 -11.16 2.68
C LYS A 90 -11.01 -10.37 3.45
N PRO A 91 -9.89 -10.99 3.87
CA PRO A 91 -8.76 -10.25 4.44
C PRO A 91 -8.26 -9.19 3.46
N VAL A 92 -7.94 -8.01 3.98
CA VAL A 92 -7.41 -6.89 3.19
C VAL A 92 -5.97 -6.62 3.60
N ILE A 93 -5.07 -6.45 2.64
CA ILE A 93 -3.68 -6.04 2.83
C ILE A 93 -3.47 -4.73 2.09
N LEU A 94 -2.90 -3.74 2.75
CA LEU A 94 -2.40 -2.53 2.10
C LEU A 94 -0.99 -2.86 1.58
N SER A 95 -0.90 -3.18 0.28
CA SER A 95 0.32 -3.70 -0.35
C SER A 95 1.30 -2.62 -0.81
N GLU A 96 0.82 -1.39 -0.97
CA GLU A 96 1.67 -0.23 -1.21
C GLU A 96 1.08 1.02 -0.56
N TYR A 97 1.96 1.80 0.08
CA TYR A 97 1.73 3.17 0.54
C TYR A 97 3.07 3.88 0.73
N GLY A 98 3.11 5.19 0.52
CA GLY A 98 4.33 5.99 0.70
C GLY A 98 4.32 7.26 -0.16
N ALA A 99 5.37 8.06 -0.03
CA ALA A 99 5.56 9.29 -0.80
C ALA A 99 7.00 9.41 -1.28
N ASP A 100 7.20 10.07 -2.43
CA ASP A 100 8.56 10.32 -2.92
C ASP A 100 9.26 11.31 -1.98
N THR A 101 10.56 11.14 -1.82
CA THR A 101 11.39 11.99 -0.95
C THR A 101 12.77 12.11 -1.52
N ILE A 102 13.15 13.35 -1.83
CA ILE A 102 14.44 13.68 -2.39
C ILE A 102 15.43 13.90 -1.25
N GLU A 103 16.54 13.18 -1.31
CA GLU A 103 17.59 13.30 -0.31
C GLU A 103 18.14 14.73 -0.26
N GLY A 104 18.28 15.29 0.94
CA GLY A 104 18.71 16.66 1.16
C GLY A 104 17.63 17.73 1.00
N MET A 105 16.42 17.41 0.51
CA MET A 105 15.30 18.35 0.50
C MET A 105 14.63 18.39 1.87
N SER A 106 14.83 19.48 2.58
CA SER A 106 14.29 19.72 3.93
C SER A 106 13.55 21.04 3.97
N THR A 107 12.34 21.05 4.53
CA THR A 107 11.51 22.25 4.67
C THR A 107 10.79 22.26 6.02
N GLU A 108 10.50 23.46 6.53
CA GLU A 108 9.63 23.69 7.68
C GLU A 108 8.67 24.85 7.32
N PRO A 109 7.34 24.64 7.25
CA PRO A 109 6.65 23.35 7.45
C PRO A 109 7.01 22.29 6.39
N SER A 110 6.60 21.05 6.63
CA SER A 110 6.82 19.96 5.68
C SER A 110 6.14 20.28 4.32
N MET A 111 6.76 19.84 3.22
CA MET A 111 6.22 19.97 1.87
C MET A 111 6.46 18.68 1.12
N THR A 112 5.61 18.35 0.16
CA THR A 112 5.78 17.18 -0.71
C THR A 112 7.21 17.13 -1.27
N PHE A 113 7.80 15.92 -1.31
CA PHE A 113 9.21 15.64 -1.61
C PHE A 113 10.23 15.95 -0.49
N SER A 114 9.88 16.69 0.56
CA SER A 114 10.78 16.90 1.70
C SER A 114 10.92 15.65 2.58
N VAL A 115 12.05 15.55 3.28
CA VAL A 115 12.32 14.44 4.21
C VAL A 115 11.29 14.39 5.35
N GLN A 116 10.81 15.55 5.80
CA GLN A 116 9.78 15.67 6.84
C GLN A 116 8.44 15.11 6.33
N TYR A 117 8.08 15.42 5.09
CA TYR A 117 6.80 15.01 4.53
C TYR A 117 6.66 13.50 4.40
N GLN A 118 7.75 12.79 4.05
CA GLN A 118 7.75 11.32 4.05
C GLN A 118 7.36 10.76 5.42
N VAL A 119 7.96 11.30 6.46
CA VAL A 119 7.77 10.85 7.84
C VAL A 119 6.35 11.17 8.30
N GLU A 120 5.88 12.38 8.04
CA GLU A 120 4.54 12.82 8.40
C GLU A 120 3.45 11.98 7.71
N LEU A 121 3.57 11.76 6.40
CA LEU A 121 2.63 10.93 5.65
C LEU A 121 2.62 9.48 6.15
N LEU A 122 3.81 8.89 6.39
CA LEU A 122 3.90 7.54 6.92
C LEU A 122 3.27 7.45 8.32
N TYR A 123 3.54 8.44 9.18
CA TYR A 123 2.96 8.51 10.52
C TYR A 123 1.42 8.54 10.48
N LYS A 124 0.83 9.43 9.67
CA LYS A 124 -0.63 9.52 9.49
C LYS A 124 -1.25 8.26 8.88
N THR A 125 -0.54 7.64 7.95
CA THR A 125 -0.95 6.34 7.39
C THR A 125 -0.93 5.25 8.49
N HIS A 126 0.11 5.20 9.31
CA HIS A 126 0.26 4.23 10.40
C HIS A 126 -0.80 4.37 11.49
N GLU A 127 -1.22 5.58 11.84
CA GLU A 127 -2.37 5.81 12.76
C GLU A 127 -3.63 5.13 12.24
N SER A 128 -3.91 5.29 10.96
CA SER A 128 -5.06 4.71 10.27
C SER A 128 -4.97 3.17 10.20
N ILE A 129 -3.79 2.65 9.89
CA ILE A 129 -3.51 1.20 9.86
C ILE A 129 -3.71 0.59 11.25
N ASP A 130 -3.22 1.23 12.31
CA ASP A 130 -3.36 0.72 13.69
C ASP A 130 -4.83 0.70 14.12
N PHE A 131 -5.60 1.72 13.74
CA PHE A 131 -7.06 1.74 13.93
C PHE A 131 -7.75 0.57 13.20
N LEU A 132 -7.45 0.38 11.92
CA LEU A 132 -8.03 -0.69 11.09
C LEU A 132 -7.64 -2.09 11.57
N LYS A 133 -6.39 -2.30 12.01
CA LYS A 133 -5.91 -3.56 12.58
C LYS A 133 -6.63 -3.90 13.88
N LYS A 134 -6.83 -2.93 14.78
CA LYS A 134 -7.61 -3.12 16.03
C LYS A 134 -9.05 -3.57 15.75
N ARG A 135 -9.64 -3.07 14.67
CA ARG A 135 -10.98 -3.47 14.20
C ARG A 135 -11.01 -4.79 13.42
N LYS A 136 -9.85 -5.39 13.14
CA LYS A 136 -9.70 -6.58 12.29
C LYS A 136 -10.19 -6.38 10.84
N ASP A 137 -10.20 -5.12 10.38
CA ASP A 137 -10.56 -4.76 9.01
C ASP A 137 -9.36 -4.90 8.06
N LEU A 138 -8.13 -4.77 8.58
CA LEU A 138 -6.87 -4.87 7.83
C LEU A 138 -5.97 -5.97 8.41
N ALA A 139 -5.44 -6.83 7.53
CA ALA A 139 -4.62 -7.99 7.88
C ALA A 139 -3.11 -7.75 7.71
N GLY A 140 -2.68 -6.75 6.93
CA GLY A 140 -1.27 -6.50 6.66
C GLY A 140 -0.99 -5.12 6.08
N GLU A 141 0.28 -4.71 6.16
CA GLU A 141 0.81 -3.47 5.60
C GLU A 141 2.17 -3.75 4.93
N MET A 142 2.41 -3.18 3.76
CA MET A 142 3.68 -3.23 3.04
C MET A 142 4.01 -1.84 2.49
N VAL A 143 5.07 -1.23 3.01
CA VAL A 143 5.49 0.10 2.56
C VAL A 143 6.03 0.03 1.13
N TRP A 144 5.72 1.05 0.34
CA TRP A 144 6.38 1.27 -0.95
C TRP A 144 7.37 2.43 -0.81
N ASN A 145 8.69 2.24 -1.00
CA ASN A 145 9.41 1.02 -1.40
C ASN A 145 10.55 0.70 -0.41
N PHE A 146 11.14 -0.49 -0.52
CA PHE A 146 12.36 -0.83 0.19
C PHE A 146 13.50 0.15 -0.11
N ALA A 147 13.75 0.46 -1.39
CA ALA A 147 14.80 1.38 -1.80
C ALA A 147 14.40 2.14 -3.07
N ASP A 148 15.00 3.31 -3.27
CA ASP A 148 14.85 4.07 -4.53
C ASP A 148 15.31 3.22 -5.72
N PHE A 149 14.61 3.37 -6.86
CA PHE A 149 14.87 2.59 -8.07
C PHE A 149 14.62 3.41 -9.33
N MET A 150 15.21 2.96 -10.45
CA MET A 150 15.08 3.66 -11.73
C MET A 150 13.73 3.41 -12.39
N THR A 151 13.22 4.44 -13.06
CA THR A 151 12.06 4.35 -13.93
C THR A 151 12.41 4.92 -15.30
N ALA A 152 11.53 4.74 -16.29
CA ALA A 152 11.56 5.58 -17.48
C ALA A 152 11.49 7.06 -17.08
N GLN A 153 12.00 7.94 -17.95
CA GLN A 153 11.96 9.38 -17.73
C GLN A 153 10.51 9.88 -17.75
N SER A 154 10.15 10.73 -16.79
CA SER A 154 8.88 11.46 -16.80
C SER A 154 8.98 12.71 -15.93
N LEU A 155 8.03 13.63 -16.10
CA LEU A 155 7.91 14.84 -15.27
C LEU A 155 7.66 14.53 -13.78
N THR A 156 7.15 13.33 -13.48
CA THR A 156 6.84 12.86 -12.12
C THR A 156 7.94 11.96 -11.53
N ARG A 157 9.07 11.81 -12.22
CA ARG A 157 10.18 10.93 -11.85
C ARG A 157 11.49 11.68 -11.90
N VAL A 158 11.86 12.28 -10.76
CA VAL A 158 13.11 13.02 -10.60
C VAL A 158 14.28 12.03 -10.60
N ILE A 159 14.74 11.58 -11.77
CA ILE A 159 15.79 10.55 -11.91
C ILE A 159 15.38 9.22 -11.23
N GLY A 160 14.11 8.84 -11.37
CA GLY A 160 13.59 7.57 -10.85
C GLY A 160 12.44 7.75 -9.86
N ASN A 161 12.19 6.68 -9.11
CA ASN A 161 11.23 6.66 -8.00
C ASN A 161 11.99 6.81 -6.68
N HIS A 162 11.54 7.75 -5.86
CA HIS A 162 12.15 8.15 -4.60
C HIS A 162 11.30 7.84 -3.38
N LYS A 163 10.33 6.92 -3.51
CA LYS A 163 9.51 6.44 -2.39
C LYS A 163 10.25 5.49 -1.46
N GLY A 164 11.49 5.13 -1.78
CA GLY A 164 12.29 4.22 -0.97
C GLY A 164 12.45 4.72 0.46
N VAL A 165 12.37 3.81 1.42
CA VAL A 165 12.81 4.07 2.80
C VAL A 165 14.33 4.07 2.92
N LEU A 166 14.99 3.44 1.96
CA LEU A 166 16.41 3.57 1.69
C LEU A 166 16.64 4.31 0.36
N THR A 167 17.79 4.96 0.24
CA THR A 167 18.29 5.43 -1.06
C THR A 167 18.65 4.24 -1.96
N ARG A 168 18.92 4.51 -3.24
CA ARG A 168 19.39 3.48 -4.18
C ARG A 168 20.72 2.86 -3.75
N ASN A 169 21.57 3.58 -3.01
CA ASN A 169 22.81 3.04 -2.44
C ASN A 169 22.63 2.44 -1.05
N ARG A 170 21.38 2.15 -0.66
CA ARG A 170 20.99 1.50 0.60
C ARG A 170 21.36 2.32 1.85
N GLN A 171 21.49 3.64 1.70
CA GLN A 171 21.59 4.54 2.85
C GLN A 171 20.19 4.78 3.43
N PRO A 172 20.02 4.75 4.76
CA PRO A 172 18.70 4.92 5.38
C PRO A 172 18.21 6.37 5.28
N LYS A 173 16.95 6.55 4.87
CA LYS A 173 16.23 7.81 5.06
C LYS A 173 15.59 7.85 6.47
N MET A 174 15.05 8.99 6.88
CA MET A 174 14.33 9.11 8.16
C MET A 174 13.19 8.08 8.29
N ALA A 175 12.50 7.76 7.19
CA ALA A 175 11.47 6.72 7.15
C ALA A 175 11.96 5.32 7.57
N ALA A 176 13.23 4.97 7.33
CA ALA A 176 13.77 3.67 7.74
C ALA A 176 13.79 3.53 9.27
N TYR A 177 14.11 4.60 9.99
CA TYR A 177 14.11 4.62 11.46
C TYR A 177 12.69 4.54 12.01
N LEU A 178 11.74 5.28 11.43
CA LEU A 178 10.31 5.19 11.76
C LEU A 178 9.79 3.75 11.63
N LEU A 179 10.10 3.07 10.52
CA LEU A 179 9.66 1.69 10.31
C LEU A 179 10.35 0.69 11.23
N LYS A 180 11.63 0.90 11.54
CA LYS A 180 12.36 0.08 12.51
C LYS A 180 11.66 0.10 13.87
N GLU A 181 11.31 1.28 14.37
CA GLU A 181 10.60 1.44 15.63
C GLU A 181 9.21 0.81 15.58
N ARG A 182 8.45 1.08 14.52
CA ARG A 182 7.11 0.52 14.31
C ARG A 182 7.10 -1.01 14.33
N TYR A 183 7.95 -1.64 13.52
CA TYR A 183 7.96 -3.11 13.42
C TYR A 183 8.56 -3.77 14.67
N ALA A 184 9.52 -3.14 15.36
CA ALA A 184 9.97 -3.62 16.66
C ALA A 184 8.83 -3.62 17.70
N ARG A 185 8.00 -2.56 17.73
CA ARG A 185 6.82 -2.49 18.59
C ARG A 185 5.81 -3.59 18.28
N ILE A 186 5.47 -3.79 17.01
CA ILE A 186 4.49 -4.82 16.59
C ILE A 186 4.96 -6.23 16.96
N VAL A 187 6.25 -6.54 16.78
CA VAL A 187 6.82 -7.83 17.20
C VAL A 187 6.78 -7.97 18.73
N GLY A 188 7.11 -6.91 19.46
CA GLY A 188 7.03 -6.88 20.92
C GLY A 188 5.61 -7.12 21.46
N GLU A 189 4.60 -6.51 20.84
CA GLU A 189 3.18 -6.72 21.15
C GLU A 189 2.74 -8.16 20.86
N SER A 190 3.14 -8.70 19.71
CA SER A 190 2.80 -10.08 19.32
C SER A 190 3.35 -11.12 20.29
N LYS A 191 4.57 -10.91 20.82
CA LYS A 191 5.18 -11.78 21.83
C LYS A 191 4.51 -11.73 23.20
N ARG A 192 3.72 -10.70 23.50
CA ARG A 192 2.98 -10.58 24.78
C ARG A 192 1.61 -11.26 24.76
N ILE A 193 1.11 -11.58 23.56
CA ILE A 193 -0.23 -12.16 23.33
C ILE A 193 -0.15 -13.69 23.15
N LEU A 194 1.03 -14.22 22.85
CA LEU A 194 1.36 -15.66 22.80
C LEU A 194 1.87 -16.14 24.16
#